data_AF-A0AB35K526-F1
#
_entry.id   AF-A0AB35K526-F1
#
_cell.length_a   1.000
_cell.length_b   1.000
_cell.length_c   1.000
_cell.angle_alpha   90.00
_cell.angle_beta   90.00
_cell.angle_gamma   90.00
#
_symmetry.space_group_name_H-M   'P 1'
#
loop_
_entity.id
_entity.type
_entity.pdbx_description
1 polymer ?
#
loop_
_entity_poly.entity_id
_entity_poly.type
_entity_poly.pdbx_seq_one_letter_code
_entity_poly.pdbx_strand_id
1 'polypeptide(L)'
;MKNFTIIASLFLLAGCTTGHKQTTSVQVSDNKIISEAEKYKKQYQKKIYKIWDIPKSSTGMSASVKVFLTDSGEIEQIIFLDKEEQKFKTSIEKAIWRASPFVLPSHPEARKQARKFNMKFQVK
;
A
#
# COMPACT_ATOMS: atom_id res chain seq x y z
N MET A 1 -26.75 -43.12 8.03
CA MET A 1 -25.71 -44.07 7.59
C MET A 1 -25.81 -44.21 6.08
N LYS A 2 -24.85 -43.66 5.33
CA LYS A 2 -24.75 -43.78 3.86
C LYS A 2 -23.29 -43.57 3.42
N ASN A 3 -22.55 -44.66 3.56
CA ASN A 3 -21.52 -45.25 2.69
C ASN A 3 -20.85 -44.29 1.69
N PHE A 4 -19.59 -43.92 1.93
CA PHE A 4 -18.71 -43.30 0.94
C PHE A 4 -17.92 -44.40 0.23
N THR A 5 -18.26 -44.66 -1.03
CA THR A 5 -17.51 -45.57 -1.90
C THR A 5 -16.34 -44.82 -2.51
N ILE A 6 -15.13 -45.27 -2.17
CA ILE A 6 -13.86 -44.87 -2.74
C ILE A 6 -13.75 -45.49 -4.14
N ILE A 7 -13.66 -44.67 -5.18
CA ILE A 7 -13.23 -45.13 -6.51
C ILE A 7 -11.85 -44.55 -6.76
N ALA A 8 -10.86 -45.40 -6.52
CA ALA A 8 -9.55 -45.28 -7.13
C ALA A 8 -9.71 -45.48 -8.64
N SER A 9 -9.29 -44.51 -9.43
CA SER A 9 -9.13 -44.70 -10.87
C SER A 9 -7.92 -43.96 -11.39
N LEU A 10 -6.85 -44.75 -11.47
CA LEU A 10 -6.03 -44.98 -12.64
C LEU A 10 -5.42 -43.74 -13.29
N PHE A 11 -4.17 -43.50 -12.90
CA PHE A 11 -3.15 -42.82 -13.69
C PHE A 11 -3.12 -43.39 -15.13
N LEU A 12 -3.44 -42.54 -16.10
CA LEU A 12 -2.95 -42.68 -17.47
C LEU A 12 -2.10 -41.46 -17.79
N LEU A 13 -0.79 -41.71 -17.83
CA LEU A 13 0.23 -40.83 -18.34
C LEU A 13 -0.02 -40.61 -19.84
N ALA A 14 -0.55 -39.44 -20.19
CA ALA A 14 -0.39 -38.86 -21.50
C ALA A 14 0.45 -37.60 -21.34
N GLY A 15 1.73 -37.71 -21.73
CA GLY A 15 2.63 -36.58 -21.78
C GLY A 15 2.18 -35.58 -22.85
N CYS A 16 1.86 -34.38 -22.41
CA CYS A 16 2.02 -33.18 -23.21
C CYS A 16 2.97 -32.27 -22.43
N THR A 17 4.22 -32.19 -22.89
CA THR A 17 5.17 -31.18 -22.45
C THR A 17 4.65 -29.83 -22.94
N THR A 18 3.77 -29.20 -22.17
CA THR A 18 3.51 -27.77 -22.34
C THR A 18 4.75 -27.08 -21.83
N GLY A 19 5.63 -26.71 -22.77
CA GLY A 19 6.78 -25.87 -22.52
C GLY A 19 6.34 -24.66 -21.70
N HIS A 20 6.82 -24.60 -20.45
CA HIS A 20 6.72 -23.43 -19.61
C HIS A 20 7.55 -22.35 -20.30
N LYS A 21 6.93 -21.56 -21.18
CA LYS A 21 7.54 -20.34 -21.69
C LYS A 21 7.72 -19.40 -20.51
N GLN A 22 8.94 -19.41 -19.97
CA GLN A 22 9.61 -18.34 -19.25
C GLN A 22 8.77 -17.07 -19.05
N THR A 23 8.14 -16.93 -17.88
CA THR A 23 7.50 -15.70 -17.40
C THR A 23 8.53 -14.68 -16.86
N THR A 24 9.77 -14.68 -17.38
CA THR A 24 10.88 -13.92 -16.78
C THR A 24 10.97 -12.46 -17.22
N SER A 25 10.40 -12.04 -18.36
CA SER A 25 10.49 -10.62 -18.77
C SER A 25 9.37 -9.74 -18.20
N VAL A 26 8.13 -10.24 -18.16
CA VAL A 26 6.95 -9.49 -17.66
C VAL A 26 7.00 -9.31 -16.14
N GLN A 27 7.40 -10.35 -15.40
CA GLN A 27 7.51 -10.26 -13.93
C GLN A 27 8.62 -9.30 -13.48
N VAL A 28 9.72 -9.19 -14.24
CA VAL A 28 10.82 -8.29 -13.90
C VAL A 28 10.42 -6.82 -14.11
N SER A 29 9.65 -6.50 -15.16
CA SER A 29 9.12 -5.14 -15.35
C SER A 29 8.13 -4.74 -14.27
N ASP A 30 7.23 -5.65 -13.87
CA ASP A 30 6.22 -5.36 -12.84
C ASP A 30 6.87 -5.12 -11.48
N ASN A 31 7.86 -5.94 -11.10
CA ASN A 31 8.61 -5.77 -9.86
C ASN A 31 9.35 -4.42 -9.80
N LYS A 32 9.92 -3.97 -10.92
CA LYS A 32 10.57 -2.66 -11.00
C LYS A 32 9.58 -1.52 -10.79
N ILE A 33 8.41 -1.60 -11.44
CA ILE A 33 7.33 -0.59 -11.33
C ILE A 33 6.82 -0.50 -9.88
N ILE A 34 6.56 -1.64 -9.24
CA ILE A 34 6.11 -1.71 -7.84
C ILE A 34 7.19 -1.13 -6.91
N SER A 35 8.45 -1.53 -7.10
CA SER A 35 9.58 -1.05 -6.29
C SER A 35 9.75 0.47 -6.38
N GLU A 36 9.61 1.03 -7.58
CA GLU A 36 9.65 2.47 -7.79
C GLU A 36 8.52 3.17 -7.02
N ALA A 37 7.27 2.71 -7.15
CA ALA A 37 6.14 3.28 -6.41
C ALA A 37 6.37 3.24 -4.88
N GLU A 38 6.84 2.11 -4.35
CA GLU A 38 7.12 1.95 -2.92
C GLU A 38 8.25 2.85 -2.41
N LYS A 39 9.28 3.12 -3.24
CA LYS A 39 10.33 4.09 -2.90
C LYS A 39 9.74 5.47 -2.63
N TYR A 40 8.84 5.93 -3.49
CA TYR A 40 8.18 7.22 -3.33
C TYR A 40 7.25 7.24 -2.11
N LYS A 41 6.42 6.20 -1.90
CA LYS A 41 5.57 6.09 -0.71
C LYS A 41 6.37 6.19 0.59
N LYS A 42 7.52 5.53 0.67
CA LYS A 42 8.43 5.64 1.84
C LYS A 42 8.93 7.07 2.06
N GLN A 43 9.24 7.79 0.98
CA GLN A 43 9.64 9.20 1.08
C GLN A 43 8.49 10.08 1.60
N TYR A 44 7.25 9.84 1.15
CA TYR A 44 6.09 10.56 1.64
C TYR A 44 5.89 10.35 3.14
N GLN A 45 5.92 9.08 3.57
CA GLN A 45 5.79 8.71 4.98
C GLN A 45 6.87 9.39 5.83
N LYS A 46 8.13 9.34 5.38
CA LYS A 46 9.24 10.02 6.07
C LYS A 46 9.03 11.54 6.15
N LYS A 47 8.57 12.18 5.07
CA LYS A 47 8.27 13.62 5.03
C LYS A 47 7.19 13.99 6.04
N ILE A 48 6.10 13.23 6.08
CA ILE A 48 4.97 13.45 7.00
C ILE A 48 5.42 13.27 8.45
N TYR A 49 6.10 12.16 8.78
CA TYR A 49 6.58 11.91 10.15
C TYR A 49 7.53 12.99 10.64
N LYS A 50 8.41 13.51 9.78
CA LYS A 50 9.37 14.55 10.15
C LYS A 50 8.68 15.84 10.62
N ILE A 51 7.49 16.15 10.11
CA ILE A 51 6.77 17.40 10.40
C ILE A 51 5.53 17.18 11.27
N TRP A 52 5.31 15.95 11.73
CA TRP A 52 4.16 15.62 12.55
C TRP A 52 4.36 16.12 13.98
N ASP A 53 3.51 17.06 14.38
CA ASP A 53 3.46 17.58 15.73
C ASP A 53 2.54 16.70 16.59
N ILE A 54 3.13 15.96 17.52
CA ILE A 54 2.43 14.96 18.31
C ILE A 54 1.77 15.65 19.52
N PRO A 55 0.43 15.53 19.70
CA PRO A 55 -0.22 16.08 20.88
C PRO A 55 0.28 15.42 22.16
N LYS A 56 0.50 16.23 23.21
CA LYS A 56 1.05 15.75 24.51
C LYS A 56 0.19 14.66 25.17
N SER A 57 -1.12 14.63 24.90
CA SER A 57 -2.05 13.66 25.48
C SER A 57 -2.17 12.36 24.68
N SER A 58 -1.32 12.14 23.66
CA SER A 58 -1.47 11.04 22.71
C SER A 58 -0.62 9.81 22.98
N THR A 59 0.03 9.70 24.15
CA THR A 59 0.81 8.52 24.53
C THR A 59 -0.02 7.24 24.40
N GLY A 60 0.52 6.23 23.71
CA GLY A 60 -0.16 4.95 23.46
C GLY A 60 -1.20 4.96 22.33
N MET A 61 -1.49 6.11 21.70
CA MET A 61 -2.44 6.18 20.59
C MET A 61 -1.83 5.69 19.27
N SER A 62 -2.69 5.16 18.39
CA SER A 62 -2.29 4.77 17.04
C SER A 62 -3.40 5.02 16.03
N ALA A 63 -3.05 5.42 14.80
CA ALA A 63 -4.03 5.63 13.75
C ALA A 63 -3.50 5.15 12.39
N SER A 64 -4.34 4.48 11.63
CA SER A 64 -4.07 4.04 10.26
C SER A 64 -4.86 4.92 9.30
N VAL A 65 -4.16 5.44 8.30
CA VAL A 65 -4.70 6.40 7.34
C VAL A 65 -4.43 5.92 5.92
N LYS A 66 -5.43 6.02 5.04
CA LYS A 66 -5.26 5.93 3.58
C LYS A 66 -5.27 7.32 2.99
N VAL A 67 -4.29 7.63 2.17
CA VAL A 67 -4.17 8.91 1.47
C VAL A 67 -4.24 8.66 -0.03
N PHE A 68 -5.05 9.48 -0.69
CA PHE A 68 -5.19 9.54 -2.14
C PHE A 68 -4.67 10.88 -2.61
N LEU A 69 -3.89 10.85 -3.68
CA LEU A 69 -3.30 12.03 -4.30
C LEU A 69 -3.93 12.26 -5.67
N THR A 70 -3.93 13.50 -6.12
CA THR A 70 -4.24 13.88 -7.51
C THR A 70 -3.08 13.49 -8.45
N ASP A 71 -3.25 13.70 -9.75
CA ASP A 71 -2.18 13.51 -10.74
C ASP A 71 -1.06 14.56 -10.65
N SER A 72 -1.29 15.67 -9.93
CA SER A 72 -0.28 16.69 -9.60
C SER A 72 0.44 16.40 -8.27
N GLY A 73 0.05 15.35 -7.54
CA GLY A 73 0.62 14.99 -6.25
C GLY A 73 0.05 15.80 -5.07
N GLU A 74 -1.03 16.54 -5.29
CA GLU A 74 -1.80 17.17 -4.21
C GLU A 74 -2.69 16.14 -3.50
N ILE A 75 -3.20 16.48 -2.32
CA ILE A 75 -4.10 15.60 -1.58
C ILE A 75 -5.49 15.65 -2.21
N GLU A 76 -5.98 14.49 -2.62
CA GLU A 76 -7.35 14.29 -3.08
C GLU A 76 -8.25 13.84 -1.91
N GLN A 77 -7.78 12.90 -1.09
CA GLN A 77 -8.56 12.39 0.03
C GLN A 77 -7.68 11.84 1.16
N ILE A 78 -8.14 12.01 2.39
CA ILE A 78 -7.58 11.39 3.60
C ILE A 78 -8.70 10.57 4.26
N ILE A 79 -8.46 9.28 4.48
CA ILE A 79 -9.40 8.36 5.14
C ILE A 79 -8.76 7.77 6.38
N PHE A 80 -9.35 8.03 7.54
CA PHE A 80 -8.98 7.34 8.78
C PHE A 80 -9.66 5.97 8.85
N LEU A 81 -8.90 4.94 9.18
CA LEU A 81 -9.40 3.58 9.35
C LEU A 81 -9.77 3.25 10.79
N ASP A 82 -9.21 4.00 11.74
CA ASP A 82 -9.39 3.78 13.17
C ASP A 82 -10.25 4.89 13.81
N LYS A 83 -10.94 4.54 14.89
CA LYS A 83 -11.66 5.50 15.72
C LYS A 83 -10.72 6.05 16.78
N GLU A 84 -10.25 7.28 16.53
CA GLU A 84 -9.30 7.98 17.39
C GLU A 84 -9.83 9.33 17.87
N GLU A 85 -9.19 9.89 18.90
CA GLU A 85 -9.50 11.22 19.42
C GLU A 85 -9.32 12.32 18.37
N GLN A 86 -10.22 13.32 18.39
CA GLN A 86 -10.25 14.38 17.39
C GLN A 86 -8.95 15.19 17.33
N LYS A 87 -8.32 15.48 18.49
CA LYS A 87 -7.04 16.21 18.54
C LYS A 87 -5.93 15.44 17.85
N PHE A 88 -5.89 14.11 18.04
CA PHE A 88 -4.91 13.24 17.41
C PHE A 88 -5.13 13.19 15.89
N LYS A 89 -6.37 12.99 15.44
CA LYS A 89 -6.73 13.04 14.01
C LYS A 89 -6.34 14.35 13.34
N THR A 90 -6.70 15.49 13.94
CA THR A 90 -6.36 16.80 13.40
C THR A 90 -4.85 17.04 13.36
N SER A 91 -4.07 16.50 14.30
CA SER A 91 -2.60 16.58 14.24
C SER A 91 -2.03 15.84 13.01
N ILE A 92 -2.60 14.67 12.71
CA ILE A 92 -2.23 13.82 11.58
C ILE A 92 -2.62 14.49 10.26
N GLU A 93 -3.85 14.99 10.14
CA GLU A 93 -4.33 15.71 8.95
C GLU A 93 -3.44 16.91 8.64
N LYS A 94 -3.11 17.73 9.65
CA LYS A 94 -2.21 18.87 9.48
C LYS A 94 -0.83 18.46 8.99
N ALA A 95 -0.28 17.35 9.50
CA ALA A 95 1.00 16.85 9.03
C ALA A 95 0.94 16.39 7.56
N ILE A 96 -0.12 15.69 7.16
CA ILE A 96 -0.32 15.25 5.78
C ILE A 96 -0.48 16.48 4.85
N TRP A 97 -1.34 17.44 5.20
CA TRP A 97 -1.54 18.67 4.43
C TRP A 97 -0.27 19.50 4.25
N ARG A 98 0.54 19.66 5.31
CA ARG A 98 1.81 20.39 5.23
C ARG A 98 2.89 19.66 4.41
N ALA A 99 2.76 18.35 4.24
CA ALA A 99 3.68 17.58 3.40
C ALA A 99 3.31 17.64 1.90
N SER A 100 2.11 18.12 1.56
CA SER A 100 1.68 18.34 0.18
C SER A 100 2.37 19.57 -0.45
N PRO A 101 2.63 19.57 -1.78
CA PRO A 101 2.48 18.46 -2.72
C PRO A 101 3.58 17.40 -2.60
N PHE A 102 3.27 16.18 -3.07
CA PHE A 102 4.18 15.04 -3.13
C PHE A 102 4.73 14.85 -4.54
N VAL A 103 6.05 14.66 -4.66
CA VAL A 103 6.68 14.37 -5.95
C VAL A 103 6.25 12.98 -6.40
N LEU A 104 5.75 12.84 -7.63
CA LEU A 104 5.30 11.56 -8.16
C LEU A 104 6.36 10.87 -9.06
N PRO A 105 6.32 9.54 -9.20
CA PRO A 105 7.10 8.82 -10.20
C PRO A 105 6.81 9.29 -11.63
N SER A 106 7.83 9.31 -12.49
CA SER A 106 7.65 9.62 -13.91
C SER A 106 6.91 8.51 -14.66
N HIS A 107 7.21 7.23 -14.35
CA HIS A 107 6.57 6.08 -14.99
C HIS A 107 5.05 6.04 -14.68
N PRO A 108 4.16 5.97 -15.69
CA PRO A 108 2.71 6.09 -15.49
C PRO A 108 2.11 5.08 -14.50
N GLU A 109 2.50 3.80 -14.61
CA GLU A 109 1.95 2.78 -13.71
C GLU A 109 2.47 2.93 -12.27
N ALA A 110 3.76 3.27 -12.09
CA ALA A 110 4.32 3.55 -10.77
C ALA A 110 3.65 4.78 -10.16
N ARG A 111 3.36 5.81 -10.97
CA ARG A 111 2.62 7.01 -10.57
C ARG A 111 1.24 6.66 -10.04
N LYS A 112 0.46 5.89 -10.81
CA LYS A 112 -0.88 5.43 -10.41
C LYS A 112 -0.84 4.69 -9.07
N GLN A 113 0.14 3.82 -8.88
CA GLN A 113 0.30 3.09 -7.61
C GLN A 113 0.75 4.00 -6.46
N ALA A 114 1.65 4.95 -6.71
CA ALA A 114 2.16 5.88 -5.69
C ALA A 114 1.12 6.91 -5.23
N ARG A 115 0.12 7.24 -6.07
CA ARG A 115 -0.99 8.12 -5.71
C ARG A 115 -1.88 7.60 -4.58
N LYS A 116 -1.76 6.31 -4.22
CA LYS A 116 -2.46 5.71 -3.09
C LYS A 116 -1.46 5.10 -2.13
N PHE A 117 -1.47 5.56 -0.88
CA PHE A 117 -0.62 4.98 0.16
C PHE A 117 -1.32 4.91 1.51
N ASN A 118 -0.86 3.97 2.34
CA ASN A 118 -1.31 3.81 3.71
C ASN A 118 -0.19 4.25 4.66
N MET A 119 -0.54 4.77 5.82
CA MET A 119 0.42 5.08 6.88
C MET A 119 -0.17 4.78 8.26
N LYS A 120 0.63 4.22 9.17
CA LYS A 120 0.23 3.91 10.54
C LYS A 120 1.00 4.75 11.54
N PHE A 121 0.38 5.82 12.04
CA PHE A 121 0.87 6.68 13.11
C PHE A 121 0.79 5.96 14.45
N GLN A 122 1.84 6.04 15.25
CA GLN A 122 1.91 5.43 16.58
C GLN A 122 2.74 6.33 17.49
N VAL A 123 2.24 6.60 18.69
CA VAL A 123 2.98 7.31 19.74
C VAL A 123 3.36 6.29 20.81
N LYS A 124 4.65 6.24 21.14
CA LYS A 124 5.18 5.37 22.18
C LYS A 124 4.92 5.96 23.57
#